data_AF-U6DVU3-F1
#
_entry.id   AF-U6DVU3-F1
#
_cell.length_a   1.000
_cell.length_b   1.000
_cell.length_c   1.000
_cell.angle_alpha   90.00
_cell.angle_beta   90.00
_cell.angle_gamma   90.00
#
_symmetry.space_group_name_H-M   'P 1'
#
loop_
_entity.id
_entity.type
_entity.pdbx_description
1 polymer ?
#
loop_
_entity_poly.entity_id
_entity_poly.type
_entity_poly.pdbx_seq_one_letter_code
_entity_poly.pdbx_strand_id
1 'polypeptide(L)'
;SFEQFCINYANEKLQQQFNSHVFKLEQEEYMKEQIPWTLIDFYDNQPCIDLIEAKLGILDLLDEECKVPKGTDQNWAQKLYDRHSGSQHFQKPRMSNTAFIVVHFADKVEYLSDGFLEKNRDTVYEEQINILKASKFPLVADLFHDDKDSIPAATTSGKGSSSSKINIRSARPPLKASNKEHKKTVGHQFRTSLHLLMETLNATTPHYVRCIKPNDEKLPFHFDPKRAVQQLRACGVLETIRISAAGYPSRWAYHDFFNRYRVLVKKRELANTDKKAICRSVLENLIKDPDKFQFGRTKIFFRAGQVAYLEKLRADKFRAATIMIQKTVRGWLQKVKYRRLKAATLTLQRFCRGHLARRLAEQLRRTRAAIVFQKQYRMRRTRLAYQRARRAAVIIQAFTRGMLVRRSYRQVLMEHKATVLQKHVRGWMARRRLRRLRGAAIVIQCAFRMLKAKQELKALKIEARSAEHLKRLNVGMENKVVQLQRKIDDQNKEFRTLSEQLSV
;
A
#
# COMPACT_ATOMS: atom_id res chain seq x y z
N SER A 1 7.19 55.03 45.18
CA SER A 1 6.60 56.14 45.94
C SER A 1 5.73 55.59 47.07
N PHE A 2 5.23 56.46 47.97
CA PHE A 2 4.39 56.09 49.11
C PHE A 2 3.07 55.39 48.69
N GLU A 3 2.47 55.80 47.58
CA GLU A 3 1.22 55.21 47.08
C GLU A 3 1.40 53.73 46.73
N GLN A 4 2.47 53.40 46.00
CA GLN A 4 2.78 52.01 45.65
C GLN A 4 3.09 51.17 46.90
N PHE A 5 3.68 51.79 47.93
CA PHE A 5 3.94 51.13 49.21
C PHE A 5 2.63 50.75 49.91
N CYS A 6 1.66 51.66 50.00
CA CYS A 6 0.33 51.36 50.55
C CYS A 6 -0.42 50.28 49.74
N ILE A 7 -0.38 50.34 48.40
CA ILE A 7 -0.99 49.33 47.53
C ILE A 7 -0.39 47.95 47.78
N ASN A 8 0.94 47.86 47.83
CA ASN A 8 1.63 46.59 48.05
C ASN A 8 1.42 46.05 49.47
N TYR A 9 1.34 46.93 50.47
CA TYR A 9 0.97 46.56 51.83
C TYR A 9 -0.46 45.97 51.91
N ALA A 10 -1.44 46.58 51.24
CA ALA A 10 -2.79 46.01 51.16
C ALA A 10 -2.80 44.64 50.46
N ASN A 11 -2.03 44.48 49.37
CA ASN A 11 -1.89 43.20 48.69
C ASN A 11 -1.26 42.12 49.58
N GLU A 12 -0.28 42.46 50.42
CA GLU A 12 0.30 41.53 51.40
C GLU A 12 -0.76 41.02 52.40
N LYS A 13 -1.57 41.93 52.97
CA LYS A 13 -2.66 41.57 53.89
C LYS A 13 -3.71 40.68 53.24
N LEU A 14 -4.13 41.00 52.01
CA LEU A 14 -5.09 40.17 51.27
C LEU A 14 -4.49 38.80 50.92
N GLN A 15 -3.21 38.74 50.56
CA GLN A 15 -2.53 37.49 50.26
C GLN A 15 -2.38 36.61 51.51
N GLN A 16 -2.17 37.20 52.68
CA GLN A 16 -2.13 36.48 53.94
C GLN A 16 -3.45 35.77 54.24
N GLN A 17 -4.57 36.49 54.11
CA GLN A 17 -5.91 35.91 54.29
C GLN A 17 -6.15 34.79 53.27
N PHE A 18 -5.76 35.01 52.02
CA PHE A 18 -5.83 33.99 50.98
C PHE A 18 -5.06 32.72 51.36
N ASN A 19 -3.80 32.85 51.79
CA ASN A 19 -2.96 31.73 52.19
C ASN A 19 -3.61 30.95 53.35
N SER A 20 -4.11 31.66 54.36
CA SER A 20 -4.81 31.06 55.51
C SER A 20 -6.08 30.30 55.09
N HIS A 21 -6.90 30.91 54.21
CA HIS A 21 -8.13 30.28 53.74
C HIS A 21 -7.89 29.05 52.86
N VAL A 22 -6.96 29.13 51.91
CA VAL A 22 -6.59 27.98 51.07
C VAL A 22 -6.06 26.83 51.92
N PHE A 23 -5.24 27.12 52.92
CA PHE A 23 -4.72 26.13 53.84
C PHE A 23 -5.84 25.45 54.65
N LYS A 24 -6.79 26.23 55.17
CA LYS A 24 -7.94 25.69 55.90
C LYS A 24 -8.79 24.77 55.02
N LEU A 25 -9.05 25.16 53.77
CA LEU A 25 -9.80 24.31 52.83
C LEU A 25 -9.07 23.00 52.50
N GLU A 26 -7.74 23.03 52.34
CA GLU A 26 -6.94 21.81 52.15
C GLU A 26 -6.99 20.90 53.38
N GLN A 27 -6.91 21.46 54.59
CA GLN A 27 -7.05 20.70 55.83
C GLN A 27 -8.42 20.04 55.94
N GLU A 28 -9.50 20.79 55.67
CA GLU A 28 -10.86 20.28 55.72
C GLU A 28 -11.08 19.11 54.74
N GLU A 29 -10.52 19.19 53.52
CA GLU A 29 -10.59 18.07 52.56
C GLU A 29 -9.81 16.84 53.04
N TYR A 30 -8.60 17.02 53.62
CA TYR A 30 -7.84 15.90 54.18
C TYR A 30 -8.53 15.28 55.39
N MET A 31 -9.12 16.08 56.28
CA MET A 31 -9.93 15.58 57.39
C MET A 31 -11.16 14.81 56.92
N LYS A 32 -11.87 15.35 55.92
CA LYS A 32 -13.04 14.70 55.31
C LYS A 32 -12.71 13.35 54.67
N GLU A 33 -11.54 13.26 54.05
CA GLU A 33 -11.05 12.05 53.40
C GLU A 33 -10.26 11.12 54.35
N GLN A 34 -10.07 11.50 55.62
CA GLN A 34 -9.33 10.75 56.65
C GLN A 34 -7.87 10.48 56.27
N ILE A 35 -7.21 11.47 55.67
CA ILE A 35 -5.80 11.39 55.27
C ILE A 35 -4.94 12.01 56.38
N PRO A 36 -3.85 11.34 56.80
CA PRO A 36 -2.89 11.94 57.72
C PRO A 36 -2.27 13.16 57.05
N TRP A 37 -2.56 14.34 57.59
CA TRP A 37 -1.99 15.58 57.11
C TRP A 37 -0.82 15.97 58.01
N THR A 38 0.31 16.32 57.41
CA THR A 38 1.41 16.99 58.09
C THR A 38 1.30 18.49 57.82
N LEU A 39 1.74 19.31 58.78
CA LEU A 39 1.83 20.75 58.57
C LEU A 39 2.76 20.98 57.36
N ILE A 40 2.19 21.42 56.24
CA ILE A 40 2.97 21.78 55.06
C ILE A 40 3.66 23.10 55.40
N ASP A 41 5.00 23.14 55.34
CA ASP A 41 5.76 24.39 55.43
C ASP A 41 5.28 25.33 54.32
N PHE A 42 4.46 26.31 54.71
CA PHE A 42 3.96 27.34 53.81
C PHE A 42 4.81 28.59 53.96
N TYR A 43 4.82 29.39 52.89
CA TYR A 43 5.44 30.70 52.94
C TYR A 43 4.54 31.65 53.74
N ASP A 44 4.86 31.84 55.02
CA ASP A 44 4.19 32.81 55.87
C ASP A 44 4.71 34.22 55.56
N ASN A 45 3.82 35.09 55.07
CA ASN A 45 4.13 36.47 54.78
C ASN A 45 3.87 37.40 55.98
N GLN A 46 3.47 36.88 57.14
CA GLN A 46 3.34 37.64 58.39
C GLN A 46 4.61 38.43 58.76
N PRO A 47 5.85 37.89 58.63
CA PRO A 47 7.06 38.67 58.93
C PRO A 47 7.24 39.92 58.04
N CYS A 48 6.76 39.87 56.79
CA CYS A 48 6.75 41.04 55.90
C CYS A 48 5.70 42.06 56.33
N ILE A 49 4.54 41.60 56.80
CA ILE A 49 3.47 42.46 57.32
C ILE A 49 3.94 43.14 58.61
N ASP A 50 4.56 42.40 59.53
CA ASP A 50 5.11 42.92 60.78
C ASP A 50 6.18 43.99 60.53
N LEU A 51 7.05 43.79 59.54
CA LEU A 51 8.01 44.80 59.12
C LEU A 51 7.34 46.13 58.76
N ILE A 52 6.14 46.10 58.17
CA ILE A 52 5.42 47.29 57.70
C ILE A 52 4.60 47.94 58.81
N GLU A 53 3.75 47.17 59.50
CA GLU A 53 2.68 47.72 60.36
C GLU A 53 2.96 47.68 61.86
N ALA A 54 3.90 46.83 62.32
CA ALA A 54 4.15 46.61 63.73
C ALA A 54 4.82 47.84 64.37
N LYS A 55 4.90 47.81 65.71
CA LYS A 55 5.62 48.86 66.46
C LYS A 55 7.11 48.83 66.10
N LEU A 56 7.70 49.99 65.82
CA LEU A 56 9.03 50.14 65.21
C LEU A 56 9.14 49.52 63.81
N GLY A 57 8.02 49.33 63.11
CA GLY A 57 7.97 48.98 61.68
C GLY A 57 8.06 50.22 60.79
N ILE A 58 8.02 50.02 59.46
CA ILE A 58 8.22 51.09 58.47
C ILE A 58 7.22 52.23 58.65
N LEU A 59 5.92 51.93 58.82
CA LEU A 59 4.88 52.95 59.00
C LEU A 59 5.00 53.69 60.34
N ASP A 60 5.32 52.96 61.41
CA ASP A 60 5.46 53.54 62.76
C ASP A 60 6.67 54.50 62.82
N LEU A 61 7.81 54.10 62.24
CA LEU A 61 9.00 54.96 62.12
C LEU A 61 8.75 56.18 61.23
N LEU A 62 7.92 56.04 60.19
CA LEU A 62 7.51 57.16 59.34
C LEU A 62 6.63 58.14 60.11
N ASP A 63 5.66 57.64 60.88
CA ASP A 63 4.78 58.44 61.73
C ASP A 63 5.55 59.17 62.84
N GLU A 64 6.60 58.55 63.40
CA GLU A 64 7.51 59.18 64.35
C GLU A 64 8.32 60.31 63.70
N GLU A 65 8.94 60.08 62.54
CA GLU A 65 9.73 61.12 61.85
C GLU A 65 8.85 62.29 61.38
N CYS A 66 7.59 62.03 61.00
CA CYS A 66 6.64 63.07 60.63
C CYS A 66 6.38 64.10 61.75
N LYS A 67 6.54 63.71 63.02
CA LYS A 67 6.37 64.57 64.20
C LYS A 67 7.63 65.37 64.54
N VAL A 68 8.79 64.98 64.00
CA VAL A 68 10.06 65.68 64.24
C VAL A 68 10.08 67.00 63.47
N PRO A 69 10.27 68.17 64.12
CA PRO A 69 10.19 69.49 63.46
C PRO A 69 11.17 69.69 62.31
N LYS A 70 12.32 69.00 62.32
CA LYS A 70 13.33 68.99 61.25
C LYS A 70 13.55 67.58 60.67
N GLY A 71 12.54 66.72 60.74
CA GLY A 71 12.60 65.39 60.15
C GLY A 71 12.65 65.47 58.62
N THR A 72 13.54 64.71 58.00
CA THR A 72 13.74 64.63 56.55
C THR A 72 13.61 63.19 56.08
N ASP A 73 13.31 62.99 54.79
CA ASP A 73 13.21 61.65 54.21
C ASP A 73 14.53 60.86 54.34
N GLN A 74 15.68 61.55 54.28
CA GLN A 74 17.00 60.95 54.51
C GLN A 74 17.19 60.47 55.96
N ASN A 75 16.75 61.26 56.95
CA ASN A 75 16.84 60.85 58.36
C ASN A 75 15.98 59.62 58.62
N TRP A 76 14.76 59.60 58.06
CA TRP A 76 13.88 58.44 58.14
C TRP A 76 14.49 57.21 57.45
N ALA A 77 15.02 57.36 56.23
CA ALA A 77 15.69 56.26 55.52
C ALA A 77 16.86 55.68 56.34
N GLN A 78 17.65 56.54 56.98
CA GLN A 78 18.73 56.08 57.86
C GLN A 78 18.21 55.30 59.06
N LYS A 79 17.14 55.77 59.73
CA LYS A 79 16.47 55.03 60.81
C LYS A 79 15.97 53.65 60.36
N LEU A 80 15.43 53.56 59.14
CA LEU A 80 15.02 52.27 58.58
C LEU A 80 16.21 51.32 58.42
N TYR A 81 17.34 51.79 57.89
CA TYR A 81 18.54 50.97 57.74
C TYR A 81 19.09 50.48 59.08
N ASP A 82 19.17 51.38 60.07
CA ASP A 82 19.68 51.07 61.40
C ASP A 82 18.79 50.03 62.10
N ARG A 83 17.47 50.13 61.92
CA ARG A 83 16.52 49.23 62.57
C ARG A 83 16.32 47.90 61.86
N HIS A 84 16.26 47.88 60.53
CA HIS A 84 15.77 46.75 59.75
C HIS A 84 16.82 46.05 58.88
N SER A 85 18.09 46.48 58.89
CA SER A 85 19.17 45.85 58.11
C SER A 85 19.35 44.34 58.34
N GLY A 86 18.95 43.81 59.50
CA GLY A 86 18.98 42.37 59.82
C GLY A 86 17.71 41.59 59.41
N SER A 87 16.67 42.25 58.90
CA SER A 87 15.42 41.58 58.49
C SER A 87 15.56 40.92 57.13
N GLN A 88 15.01 39.71 56.95
CA GLN A 88 14.99 39.03 55.65
C GLN A 88 14.15 39.77 54.60
N HIS A 89 13.16 40.56 55.06
CA HIS A 89 12.23 41.27 54.19
C HIS A 89 12.65 42.71 53.87
N PHE A 90 13.80 43.16 54.38
CA PHE A 90 14.29 44.52 54.18
C PHE A 90 15.70 44.50 53.60
N GLN A 91 15.94 45.26 52.53
CA GLN A 91 17.26 45.38 51.90
C GLN A 91 17.60 46.84 51.63
N LYS A 92 18.87 47.21 51.84
CA LYS A 92 19.42 48.51 51.45
C LYS A 92 19.97 48.42 50.02
N PRO A 93 19.55 49.30 49.08
CA PRO A 93 20.14 49.39 47.76
C PRO A 93 21.64 49.73 47.85
N ARG A 94 22.46 49.12 46.99
CA ARG A 94 23.92 49.27 47.05
C ARG A 94 24.42 50.69 46.70
N MET A 95 23.70 51.40 45.82
CA MET A 95 24.13 52.68 45.24
C MET A 95 23.25 53.87 45.68
N SER A 96 22.27 53.65 46.56
CA SER A 96 21.33 54.70 47.00
C SER A 96 21.17 54.71 48.53
N ASN A 97 21.21 55.91 49.10
CA ASN A 97 20.87 56.16 50.52
C ASN A 97 19.48 56.81 50.67
N THR A 98 18.74 56.95 49.56
CA THR A 98 17.42 57.59 49.48
C THR A 98 16.37 56.60 48.98
N ALA A 99 16.62 55.31 49.14
CA ALA A 99 15.71 54.25 48.73
C ALA A 99 15.85 53.02 49.63
N PHE A 100 14.78 52.26 49.78
CA PHE A 100 14.79 50.99 50.52
C PHE A 100 14.05 49.94 49.72
N ILE A 101 14.39 48.67 49.94
CA ILE A 101 13.79 47.55 49.22
C ILE A 101 13.01 46.72 50.22
N VAL A 102 11.74 46.46 49.93
CA VAL A 102 10.93 45.48 50.65
C VAL A 102 10.79 44.23 49.79
N VAL A 103 11.05 43.08 50.39
CA VAL A 103 10.86 41.78 49.75
C VAL A 103 9.43 41.32 50.01
N HIS A 104 8.54 41.66 49.09
CA HIS A 104 7.14 41.22 49.12
C HIS A 104 7.01 39.77 48.62
N PHE A 105 5.85 39.14 48.84
CA PHE A 105 5.53 37.79 48.35
C PHE A 105 5.65 37.68 46.81
N ALA A 106 5.39 38.79 46.12
CA ALA A 106 5.36 38.90 44.67
C ALA A 106 6.76 39.05 44.06
N ASP A 107 7.50 40.05 44.53
CA ASP A 107 8.83 40.42 44.06
C ASP A 107 9.47 41.43 45.03
N LYS A 108 10.75 41.73 44.81
CA LYS A 108 11.45 42.83 45.49
C LYS A 108 11.03 44.16 44.88
N VAL A 109 10.58 45.09 45.72
CA VAL A 109 10.18 46.42 45.27
C VAL A 109 11.08 47.45 45.92
N GLU A 110 11.73 48.26 45.09
CA GLU A 110 12.51 49.42 45.51
C GLU A 110 11.61 50.65 45.63
N TYR A 111 11.59 51.25 46.81
CA TYR A 111 10.85 52.47 47.11
C TYR A 111 11.83 53.61 47.32
N LEU A 112 11.71 54.66 46.50
CA LEU A 112 12.37 55.95 46.73
C LEU A 112 11.74 56.61 47.95
N SER A 113 12.54 56.97 48.96
CA SER A 113 12.06 57.58 50.20
C SER A 113 11.63 59.03 50.04
N ASP A 114 12.04 59.68 48.94
CA ASP A 114 11.73 61.09 48.66
C ASP A 114 10.21 61.36 48.60
N GLY A 115 9.78 62.34 49.37
CA GLY A 115 8.37 62.75 49.49
C GLY A 115 7.51 61.85 50.38
N PHE A 116 8.07 60.86 51.08
CA PHE A 116 7.29 60.01 52.00
C PHE A 116 6.77 60.80 53.20
N LEU A 117 7.61 61.62 53.84
CA LEU A 117 7.18 62.42 54.99
C LEU A 117 6.10 63.44 54.63
N GLU A 118 6.27 64.15 53.51
CA GLU A 118 5.30 65.16 53.06
C GLU A 118 3.94 64.51 52.77
N LYS A 119 3.93 63.42 51.99
CA LYS A 119 2.71 62.67 51.67
C LYS A 119 2.05 62.05 52.89
N ASN A 120 2.82 61.64 53.89
CA ASN A 120 2.27 61.01 55.10
C ASN A 120 1.75 62.03 56.12
N ARG A 121 2.28 63.25 56.14
CA ARG A 121 1.88 64.30 57.09
C ARG A 121 0.43 64.73 56.91
N ASP A 122 -0.04 64.84 55.66
CA ASP A 122 -1.43 65.23 55.31
C ASP A 122 -2.00 66.33 56.21
N THR A 123 -1.16 67.34 56.45
CA THR A 123 -1.46 68.41 57.39
C THR A 123 -2.30 69.47 56.70
N VAL A 124 -3.60 69.49 57.04
CA VAL A 124 -4.48 70.61 56.73
C VAL A 124 -4.53 71.53 57.94
N TYR A 125 -4.45 72.84 57.71
CA TYR A 125 -4.56 73.83 58.79
C TYR A 125 -6.02 73.96 59.24
N GLU A 126 -6.27 73.93 60.55
CA GLU A 126 -7.63 74.06 61.11
C GLU A 126 -8.32 75.36 60.71
N GLU A 127 -7.56 76.45 60.55
CA GLU A 127 -8.08 77.74 60.08
C GLU A 127 -8.73 77.62 58.69
N GLN A 128 -8.11 76.87 57.78
CA GLN A 128 -8.64 76.64 56.43
C GLN A 128 -9.93 75.80 56.48
N ILE A 129 -9.97 74.79 57.37
CA ILE A 129 -11.18 73.98 57.59
C ILE A 129 -12.30 74.85 58.15
N ASN A 130 -12.02 75.73 59.11
CA ASN A 130 -13.01 76.61 59.71
C ASN A 130 -13.59 77.63 58.70
N ILE A 131 -12.79 78.12 57.76
CA ILE A 131 -13.27 78.95 56.66
C ILE A 131 -14.24 78.18 55.76
N LEU A 132 -13.92 76.92 55.43
CA LEU A 132 -14.76 76.07 54.59
C LEU A 132 -16.07 75.67 55.30
N LYS A 133 -16.02 75.40 56.61
CA LYS A 133 -17.21 75.21 57.46
C LYS A 133 -18.14 76.43 57.46
N ALA A 134 -17.57 77.64 57.41
CA ALA A 134 -18.34 78.89 57.35
C ALA A 134 -18.83 79.26 55.93
N SER A 135 -18.69 78.35 54.95
CA SER A 135 -19.13 78.58 53.58
C SER A 135 -20.63 78.88 53.51
N LYS A 136 -21.01 79.85 52.67
CA LYS A 136 -22.41 80.15 52.36
C LYS A 136 -23.04 79.13 51.40
N PHE A 137 -22.24 78.25 50.81
CA PHE A 137 -22.72 77.21 49.91
C PHE A 137 -22.97 75.92 50.71
N PRO A 138 -24.22 75.45 50.86
CA PRO A 138 -24.57 74.36 51.77
C PRO A 138 -23.75 73.10 51.55
N LEU A 139 -23.58 72.66 50.30
CA LEU A 139 -22.79 71.47 49.98
C LEU A 139 -21.34 71.57 50.47
N VAL A 140 -20.72 72.75 50.42
CA VAL A 140 -19.34 72.92 50.91
C VAL A 140 -19.32 72.91 52.44
N ALA A 141 -20.26 73.57 53.11
CA ALA A 141 -20.33 73.51 54.57
C ALA A 141 -20.58 72.07 55.07
N ASP A 142 -21.51 71.36 54.44
CA ASP A 142 -21.89 69.98 54.77
C ASP A 142 -20.71 69.00 54.65
N LEU A 143 -19.82 69.17 53.65
CA LEU A 143 -18.64 68.31 53.48
C LEU A 143 -17.62 68.41 54.63
N PHE A 144 -17.60 69.53 55.36
CA PHE A 144 -16.65 69.77 56.47
C PHE A 144 -17.33 69.75 57.83
N HIS A 145 -18.65 69.53 57.90
CA HIS A 145 -19.33 69.21 59.15
C HIS A 145 -19.12 67.72 59.45
N ASP A 146 -18.33 67.42 60.48
CA ASP A 146 -18.25 66.06 61.00
C ASP A 146 -19.59 65.69 61.65
N ASP A 147 -20.22 64.59 61.23
CA ASP A 147 -21.42 63.95 61.82
C ASP A 147 -21.22 63.48 63.29
N LYS A 148 -20.25 64.06 64.02
CA LYS A 148 -20.03 63.77 65.44
C LYS A 148 -20.86 64.64 66.38
N ASP A 149 -21.41 65.77 65.92
CA ASP A 149 -22.19 66.70 66.75
C ASP A 149 -23.71 66.66 66.49
N SER A 150 -24.20 65.82 65.57
CA SER A 150 -25.63 65.64 65.33
C SER A 150 -26.24 64.54 66.21
N ILE A 151 -26.30 64.78 67.52
CA ILE A 151 -27.39 64.26 68.35
C ILE A 151 -28.16 65.46 68.88
N PRO A 152 -29.28 65.87 68.25
CA PRO A 152 -30.16 66.83 68.88
C PRO A 152 -30.85 66.16 70.06
N ALA A 153 -30.66 66.72 71.25
CA ALA A 153 -31.55 66.51 72.37
C ALA A 153 -32.97 66.94 71.96
N ALA A 154 -33.86 65.97 71.74
CA ALA A 154 -35.27 66.20 71.53
C ALA A 154 -36.07 65.72 72.74
N THR A 155 -36.67 66.68 73.40
CA THR A 155 -37.68 66.55 74.44
C THR A 155 -39.00 66.00 73.89
N THR A 156 -39.65 65.18 74.72
CA THR A 156 -41.10 64.91 74.84
C THR A 156 -41.85 64.06 73.80
N SER A 157 -42.36 62.93 74.32
CA SER A 157 -43.68 62.30 74.13
C SER A 157 -43.91 61.33 72.96
N GLY A 158 -44.24 60.08 73.29
CA GLY A 158 -44.83 59.10 72.37
C GLY A 158 -44.52 57.63 72.71
N LYS A 159 -45.54 56.87 73.11
CA LYS A 159 -45.52 55.46 73.55
C LYS A 159 -45.16 54.46 72.44
N GLY A 160 -44.52 53.33 72.79
CA GLY A 160 -44.76 52.03 72.11
C GLY A 160 -43.55 51.11 71.84
N SER A 161 -43.35 50.11 72.71
CA SER A 161 -42.92 48.70 72.48
C SER A 161 -41.77 48.38 71.50
N SER A 162 -40.58 48.04 72.01
CA SER A 162 -40.03 46.66 72.14
C SER A 162 -39.11 46.20 71.00
N SER A 163 -37.79 46.26 71.19
CA SER A 163 -36.90 45.08 71.06
C SER A 163 -35.55 45.39 71.70
N SER A 164 -35.11 44.48 72.55
CA SER A 164 -33.99 44.56 73.48
C SER A 164 -32.62 44.39 72.79
N LYS A 165 -31.72 45.38 72.97
CA LYS A 165 -30.26 45.19 72.85
C LYS A 165 -29.59 45.52 74.18
N ILE A 166 -28.90 44.51 74.72
CA ILE A 166 -28.18 44.53 75.99
C ILE A 166 -26.96 45.45 75.86
N ASN A 167 -26.87 46.47 76.73
CA ASN A 167 -25.73 47.38 76.85
C ASN A 167 -24.87 46.95 78.04
N ILE A 168 -23.65 46.46 77.79
CA ILE A 168 -22.65 46.19 78.83
C ILE A 168 -21.88 47.49 79.09
N ARG A 169 -22.13 48.14 80.24
CA ARG A 169 -21.34 49.28 80.72
C ARG A 169 -20.08 48.75 81.43
N SER A 170 -18.90 49.13 80.93
CA SER A 170 -17.63 48.97 81.65
C SER A 170 -17.54 49.98 82.80
N ALA A 171 -17.30 49.51 84.02
CA ALA A 171 -17.08 50.32 85.21
C ALA A 171 -15.59 50.67 85.35
N ARG A 172 -15.12 51.67 84.61
CA ARG A 172 -13.87 52.38 84.92
C ARG A 172 -13.91 53.79 84.32
N PRO A 173 -13.65 54.86 85.08
CA PRO A 173 -13.60 56.20 84.52
C PRO A 173 -12.40 56.29 83.54
N PRO A 174 -12.58 56.83 82.32
CA PRO A 174 -11.44 57.08 81.46
C PRO A 174 -10.63 58.22 82.07
N LEU A 175 -9.38 57.93 82.42
CA LEU A 175 -8.36 58.93 82.67
C LEU A 175 -8.28 59.85 81.44
N LYS A 176 -8.41 61.16 81.64
CA LYS A 176 -8.23 62.17 80.58
C LYS A 176 -6.86 61.97 79.94
N ALA A 177 -6.83 61.41 78.74
CA ALA A 177 -5.65 61.38 77.91
C ALA A 177 -5.39 62.82 77.43
N SER A 178 -4.19 63.31 77.71
CA SER A 178 -3.67 64.59 77.24
C SER A 178 -3.85 64.76 75.73
N ASN A 179 -4.45 65.88 75.30
CA ASN A 179 -4.43 66.50 73.97
C ASN A 179 -3.66 65.71 72.89
N LYS A 180 -4.30 64.68 72.33
CA LYS A 180 -3.74 63.80 71.29
C LYS A 180 -4.46 63.95 69.95
N GLU A 181 -5.09 65.11 69.73
CA GLU A 181 -5.93 65.36 68.56
C GLU A 181 -5.14 65.84 67.34
N HIS A 182 -3.84 66.11 67.47
CA HIS A 182 -3.04 66.64 66.38
C HIS A 182 -2.25 65.58 65.60
N LYS A 183 -2.68 65.43 64.34
CA LYS A 183 -2.06 64.77 63.16
C LYS A 183 -2.25 63.25 63.06
N LYS A 184 -3.42 62.84 62.55
CA LYS A 184 -3.62 61.51 61.96
C LYS A 184 -2.87 61.46 60.62
N THR A 185 -1.77 60.73 60.56
CA THR A 185 -1.01 60.52 59.31
C THR A 185 -1.80 59.67 58.32
N VAL A 186 -1.49 59.80 57.02
CA VAL A 186 -2.12 58.98 55.97
C VAL A 186 -1.89 57.50 56.21
N GLY A 187 -0.66 57.11 56.60
CA GLY A 187 -0.29 55.74 56.92
C GLY A 187 -1.14 55.15 58.05
N HIS A 188 -1.40 55.93 59.10
CA HIS A 188 -2.26 55.51 60.20
C HIS A 188 -3.71 55.31 59.77
N GLN A 189 -4.27 56.25 59.00
CA GLN A 189 -5.63 56.18 58.48
C GLN A 189 -5.79 54.97 57.54
N PHE A 190 -4.84 54.77 56.63
CA PHE A 190 -4.82 53.64 55.70
C PHE A 190 -4.72 52.30 56.44
N ARG A 191 -3.83 52.18 57.44
CA ARG A 191 -3.71 50.97 58.27
C ARG A 191 -5.02 50.65 58.99
N THR A 192 -5.68 51.66 59.55
CA THR A 192 -6.95 51.50 60.27
C THR A 192 -8.07 51.05 59.33
N SER A 193 -8.18 51.68 58.17
CA SER A 193 -9.15 51.32 57.13
C SER A 193 -8.94 49.90 56.62
N LEU A 194 -7.67 49.52 56.36
CA LEU A 194 -7.32 48.18 55.91
C LEU A 194 -7.64 47.12 56.98
N HIS A 195 -7.40 47.41 58.26
CA HIS A 195 -7.77 46.49 59.35
C HIS A 195 -9.29 46.25 59.39
N LEU A 196 -10.10 47.31 59.27
CA LEU A 196 -11.56 47.21 59.23
C LEU A 196 -12.05 46.39 58.02
N LEU A 197 -11.41 46.58 56.86
CA LEU A 197 -11.67 45.77 55.67
C LEU A 197 -11.36 44.29 55.93
N MET A 198 -10.18 43.97 56.48
CA MET A 198 -9.79 42.60 56.77
C MET A 198 -10.71 41.93 57.80
N GLU A 199 -11.16 42.65 58.82
CA GLU A 199 -12.14 42.15 59.80
C GLU A 199 -13.47 41.77 59.13
N THR A 200 -13.97 42.66 58.26
CA THR A 200 -15.19 42.41 57.48
C THR A 200 -15.03 41.20 56.56
N LEU A 201 -13.90 41.09 55.85
CA LEU A 201 -13.63 39.95 54.96
C LEU A 201 -13.48 38.63 55.74
N ASN A 202 -12.81 38.65 56.89
CA ASN A 202 -12.60 37.47 57.73
C ASN A 202 -13.89 36.91 58.34
N ALA A 203 -14.94 37.74 58.47
CA ALA A 203 -16.26 37.29 58.90
C ALA A 203 -17.06 36.59 57.78
N THR A 204 -16.56 36.57 56.54
CA THR A 204 -17.23 35.99 55.37
C THR A 204 -16.48 34.77 54.80
N THR A 205 -17.10 34.06 53.87
CA THR A 205 -16.45 33.02 53.06
C THR A 205 -15.94 33.63 51.74
N PRO A 206 -14.62 33.81 51.56
CA PRO A 206 -14.08 34.52 50.41
C PRO A 206 -14.11 33.65 49.13
N HIS A 207 -14.41 34.30 48.01
CA HIS A 207 -14.27 33.76 46.66
C HIS A 207 -13.25 34.58 45.88
N TYR A 208 -12.29 33.92 45.24
CA TYR A 208 -11.15 34.59 44.61
C TYR A 208 -11.27 34.60 43.09
N VAL A 209 -11.19 35.80 42.49
CA VAL A 209 -11.07 36.01 41.05
C VAL A 209 -9.77 36.77 40.79
N ARG A 210 -8.86 36.18 39.99
CA ARG A 210 -7.59 36.82 39.60
C ARG A 210 -7.65 37.22 38.13
N CYS A 211 -7.64 38.51 37.87
CA CYS A 211 -7.65 39.06 36.51
C CYS A 211 -6.21 39.11 35.96
N ILE A 212 -6.00 38.59 34.74
CA ILE A 212 -4.68 38.60 34.07
C ILE A 212 -4.79 39.40 32.78
N LYS A 213 -3.93 40.40 32.62
CA LYS A 213 -3.79 41.18 31.39
C LYS A 213 -2.98 40.37 30.37
N PRO A 214 -3.54 39.97 29.21
CA PRO A 214 -2.87 39.06 28.29
C PRO A 214 -1.76 39.74 27.48
N ASN A 215 -1.87 41.04 27.22
CA ASN A 215 -0.86 41.84 26.52
C ASN A 215 -1.02 43.33 26.89
N ASP A 216 0.05 44.12 26.76
CA ASP A 216 0.01 45.54 27.08
C ASP A 216 -0.57 46.43 25.97
N GLU A 217 -0.58 45.93 24.73
CA GLU A 217 -1.05 46.61 23.51
C GLU A 217 -2.58 46.63 23.36
N LYS A 218 -3.32 45.99 24.28
CA LYS A 218 -4.79 45.86 24.27
C LYS A 218 -5.32 45.12 23.03
N LEU A 219 -4.51 44.24 22.44
CA LEU A 219 -4.91 43.41 21.31
C LEU A 219 -5.84 42.27 21.76
N PRO A 220 -6.93 42.00 21.03
CA PRO A 220 -7.81 40.87 21.35
C PRO A 220 -7.09 39.54 21.09
N PHE A 221 -7.23 38.59 22.02
CA PHE A 221 -6.66 37.23 21.94
C PHE A 221 -5.14 37.12 21.68
N HIS A 222 -4.39 38.22 21.86
CA HIS A 222 -2.94 38.19 21.83
C HIS A 222 -2.39 37.92 23.23
N PHE A 223 -1.50 36.94 23.37
CA PHE A 223 -0.94 36.52 24.65
C PHE A 223 0.56 36.73 24.67
N ASP A 224 1.04 37.62 25.54
CA ASP A 224 2.47 37.77 25.85
C ASP A 224 2.84 36.89 27.06
N PRO A 225 3.61 35.80 26.85
CA PRO A 225 3.99 34.90 27.92
C PRO A 225 4.82 35.58 29.02
N LYS A 226 5.67 36.55 28.67
CA LYS A 226 6.52 37.24 29.66
C LYS A 226 5.66 38.08 30.60
N ARG A 227 4.73 38.84 30.03
CA ARG A 227 3.77 39.66 30.78
C ARG A 227 2.83 38.82 31.64
N ALA A 228 2.36 37.68 31.13
CA ALA A 228 1.50 36.78 31.88
C ALA A 228 2.23 36.13 33.07
N VAL A 229 3.45 35.62 32.87
CA VAL A 229 4.25 35.02 33.96
C VAL A 229 4.58 36.04 35.06
N GLN A 230 4.91 37.28 34.68
CA GLN A 230 5.14 38.36 35.65
C GLN A 230 3.92 38.57 36.55
N GLN A 231 2.72 38.64 35.96
CA GLN A 231 1.47 38.79 36.72
C GLN A 231 1.16 37.56 37.57
N LEU A 232 1.37 36.34 37.08
CA LEU A 232 1.13 35.12 37.85
C LEU A 232 2.01 35.03 39.10
N ARG A 233 3.24 35.54 39.03
CA ARG A 233 4.11 35.73 40.20
C ARG A 233 3.54 36.80 41.12
N ALA A 234 3.25 37.98 40.59
CA ALA A 234 2.79 39.12 41.37
C ALA A 234 1.41 38.92 42.05
N CYS A 235 0.55 38.08 41.47
CA CYS A 235 -0.75 37.72 42.02
C CYS A 235 -0.71 36.53 42.99
N GLY A 236 0.47 35.94 43.23
CA GLY A 236 0.63 34.83 44.19
C GLY A 236 0.09 33.50 43.69
N VAL A 237 -0.29 33.41 42.42
CA VAL A 237 -0.89 32.19 41.83
C VAL A 237 0.13 31.05 41.81
N LEU A 238 1.38 31.34 41.44
CA LEU A 238 2.42 30.32 41.42
C LEU A 238 2.76 29.80 42.81
N GLU A 239 2.74 30.67 43.83
CA GLU A 239 3.00 30.28 45.21
C GLU A 239 1.87 29.40 45.77
N THR A 240 0.62 29.75 45.42
CA THR A 240 -0.55 28.90 45.70
C THR A 240 -0.37 27.50 45.10
N ILE A 241 0.01 27.44 43.82
CA ILE A 241 0.24 26.17 43.12
C ILE A 241 1.40 25.40 43.76
N ARG A 242 2.46 26.09 44.20
CA ARG A 242 3.59 25.48 44.90
C ARG A 242 3.15 24.79 46.20
N ILE A 243 2.32 25.46 47.00
CA ILE A 243 1.74 24.90 48.23
C ILE A 243 0.85 23.70 47.90
N SER A 244 -0.05 23.82 46.92
CA SER A 244 -0.89 22.69 46.49
C SER A 244 -0.08 21.52 45.94
N ALA A 245 1.04 21.78 45.25
CA ALA A 245 1.93 20.77 44.70
C ALA A 245 2.78 20.06 45.76
N ALA A 246 3.11 20.75 46.86
CA ALA A 246 3.76 20.18 48.03
C ALA A 246 2.84 19.25 48.85
N GLY A 247 1.53 19.32 48.63
CA GLY A 247 0.53 18.36 49.13
C GLY A 247 0.27 17.22 48.14
N TYR A 248 -1.00 16.89 47.94
CA TYR A 248 -1.46 15.91 46.96
C TYR A 248 -2.37 16.57 45.91
N PRO A 249 -1.79 17.25 44.91
CA PRO A 249 -2.55 18.09 43.96
C PRO A 249 -3.45 17.28 43.03
N SER A 250 -3.08 16.03 42.74
CA SER A 250 -3.82 15.17 41.81
C SER A 250 -4.76 14.24 42.58
N ARG A 251 -6.07 14.39 42.34
CA ARG A 251 -7.11 13.66 43.07
C ARG A 251 -7.99 12.90 42.08
N TRP A 252 -8.17 11.61 42.31
CA TRP A 252 -8.97 10.74 41.44
C TRP A 252 -9.98 9.96 42.27
N ALA A 253 -11.25 9.95 41.87
CA ALA A 253 -12.21 9.02 42.46
C ALA A 253 -11.79 7.57 42.15
N TYR A 254 -12.06 6.64 43.08
CA TYR A 254 -11.73 5.23 42.89
C TYR A 254 -12.31 4.65 41.59
N HIS A 255 -13.52 5.08 41.22
CA HIS A 255 -14.18 4.65 40.00
C HIS A 255 -13.42 5.07 38.74
N ASP A 256 -13.02 6.33 38.66
CA ASP A 256 -12.36 6.89 37.49
C ASP A 256 -10.94 6.35 37.35
N PHE A 257 -10.25 6.19 38.48
CA PHE A 257 -8.95 5.55 38.54
C PHE A 257 -9.03 4.11 38.02
N PHE A 258 -9.97 3.32 38.53
CA PHE A 258 -10.16 1.94 38.11
C PHE A 258 -10.43 1.84 36.60
N ASN A 259 -11.36 2.63 36.07
CA ASN A 259 -11.71 2.57 34.65
C ASN A 259 -10.54 2.99 33.74
N ARG A 260 -9.80 4.04 34.12
CA ARG A 260 -8.63 4.54 33.38
C ARG A 260 -7.49 3.52 33.36
N TYR A 261 -7.17 2.94 34.52
CA TYR A 261 -5.99 2.10 34.73
C TYR A 261 -6.29 0.61 34.79
N ARG A 262 -7.53 0.17 34.48
CA ARG A 262 -7.93 -1.24 34.42
C ARG A 262 -6.96 -2.11 33.62
N VAL A 263 -6.41 -1.56 32.54
CA VAL A 263 -5.44 -2.25 31.69
C VAL A 263 -4.17 -2.62 32.45
N LEU A 264 -3.76 -1.86 33.47
CA LEU A 264 -2.57 -2.12 34.28
C LEU A 264 -2.77 -3.26 35.28
N VAL A 265 -4.01 -3.52 35.70
CA VAL A 265 -4.39 -4.54 36.70
C VAL A 265 -4.10 -5.95 36.20
N LYS A 266 -3.59 -6.82 37.09
CA LYS A 266 -3.39 -8.24 36.77
C LYS A 266 -4.72 -8.99 36.80
N LYS A 267 -4.87 -10.02 35.96
CA LYS A 267 -6.12 -10.80 35.86
C LYS A 267 -6.58 -11.42 37.19
N ARG A 268 -5.64 -11.79 38.08
CA ARG A 268 -5.92 -12.32 39.43
C ARG A 268 -6.61 -11.29 40.34
N GLU A 269 -6.19 -10.04 40.27
CA GLU A 269 -6.70 -8.96 41.14
C GLU A 269 -8.09 -8.48 40.69
N LEU A 270 -8.43 -8.66 39.41
CA LEU A 270 -9.76 -8.35 38.85
C LEU A 270 -10.89 -9.28 39.35
N ALA A 271 -10.56 -10.34 40.09
CA ALA A 271 -11.56 -11.26 40.66
C ALA A 271 -12.26 -10.68 41.90
N ASN A 272 -11.70 -9.64 42.51
CA ASN A 272 -12.34 -8.94 43.63
C ASN A 272 -13.49 -8.05 43.11
N THR A 273 -14.61 -7.98 43.82
CA THR A 273 -15.74 -7.10 43.45
C THR A 273 -15.52 -5.67 43.96
N ASP A 274 -14.73 -5.49 45.02
CA ASP A 274 -14.46 -4.16 45.58
C ASP A 274 -13.43 -3.38 44.75
N LYS A 275 -13.93 -2.36 44.03
CA LYS A 275 -13.10 -1.45 43.24
C LYS A 275 -12.06 -0.72 44.10
N LYS A 276 -12.36 -0.42 45.36
CA LYS A 276 -11.43 0.28 46.26
C LYS A 276 -10.25 -0.62 46.63
N ALA A 277 -10.51 -1.86 47.04
CA ALA A 277 -9.48 -2.86 47.29
C ALA A 277 -8.60 -3.15 46.05
N ILE A 278 -9.20 -3.22 44.85
CA ILE A 278 -8.41 -3.38 43.61
C ILE A 278 -7.49 -2.19 43.41
N CYS A 279 -8.00 -0.96 43.50
CA CYS A 279 -7.18 0.24 43.32
C CYS A 279 -6.02 0.27 44.30
N ARG A 280 -6.25 -0.13 45.56
CA ARG A 280 -5.22 -0.21 46.59
C ARG A 280 -4.11 -1.19 46.22
N SER A 281 -4.46 -2.44 45.93
CA SER A 281 -3.50 -3.47 45.56
C SER A 281 -2.70 -3.12 44.30
N VAL A 282 -3.35 -2.50 43.32
CA VAL A 282 -2.71 -2.07 42.07
C VAL A 282 -1.71 -0.95 42.34
N LEU A 283 -2.07 0.05 43.14
CA LEU A 283 -1.19 1.17 43.42
C LEU A 283 0.05 0.76 44.21
N GLU A 284 -0.13 -0.04 45.26
CA GLU A 284 0.96 -0.58 46.09
C GLU A 284 1.94 -1.43 45.26
N ASN A 285 1.45 -2.12 44.23
CA ASN A 285 2.27 -2.87 43.30
C ASN A 285 3.03 -2.00 42.28
N LEU A 286 2.45 -0.86 41.86
CA LEU A 286 3.00 0.01 40.81
C LEU A 286 3.93 1.10 41.36
N ILE A 287 3.62 1.64 42.54
CA ILE A 287 4.34 2.71 43.22
C ILE A 287 4.80 2.17 44.57
N LYS A 288 6.11 1.97 44.72
CA LYS A 288 6.71 1.38 45.94
C LYS A 288 6.76 2.34 47.12
N ASP A 289 6.83 3.63 46.85
CA ASP A 289 6.94 4.67 47.87
C ASP A 289 5.53 5.10 48.34
N PRO A 290 5.15 4.78 49.60
CA PRO A 290 3.83 5.11 50.13
C PRO A 290 3.64 6.61 50.40
N ASP A 291 4.69 7.46 50.42
CA ASP A 291 4.52 8.92 50.50
C ASP A 291 3.97 9.52 49.18
N LYS A 292 4.08 8.78 48.08
CA LYS A 292 3.66 9.27 46.75
C LYS A 292 2.15 9.25 46.53
N PHE A 293 1.41 8.55 47.38
CA PHE A 293 -0.04 8.48 47.29
C PHE A 293 -0.68 8.29 48.65
N GLN A 294 -1.93 8.72 48.79
CA GLN A 294 -2.74 8.45 49.97
C GLN A 294 -4.16 8.01 49.58
N PHE A 295 -4.72 7.09 50.35
CA PHE A 295 -6.07 6.58 50.15
C PHE A 295 -7.05 7.33 51.04
N GLY A 296 -7.88 8.16 50.42
CA GLY A 296 -9.00 8.79 51.09
C GLY A 296 -10.21 7.86 51.24
N ARG A 297 -11.28 8.40 51.82
CA ARG A 297 -12.59 7.73 51.89
C ARG A 297 -13.16 7.47 50.50
N THR A 298 -13.20 8.49 49.63
CA THR A 298 -13.83 8.45 48.30
C THR A 298 -12.87 8.64 47.13
N LYS A 299 -11.69 9.22 47.39
CA LYS A 299 -10.68 9.52 46.36
C LYS A 299 -9.31 8.96 46.72
N ILE A 300 -8.44 8.90 45.72
CA ILE A 300 -7.01 8.63 45.81
C ILE A 300 -6.28 9.95 45.56
N PHE A 301 -5.33 10.25 46.41
CA PHE A 301 -4.54 11.48 46.41
C PHE A 301 -3.12 11.16 45.97
N PHE A 302 -2.58 11.94 45.03
CA PHE A 302 -1.27 11.69 44.41
C PHE A 302 -0.39 12.92 44.51
N ARG A 303 0.90 12.68 44.80
CA ARG A 303 1.94 13.70 44.65
C ARG A 303 2.09 14.12 43.19
N ALA A 304 2.67 15.29 42.97
CA ALA A 304 2.96 15.78 41.63
C ALA A 304 3.77 14.76 40.80
N GLY A 305 3.40 14.59 39.53
CA GLY A 305 4.07 13.69 38.58
C GLY A 305 3.67 12.20 38.66
N GLN A 306 3.01 11.74 39.72
CA GLN A 306 2.65 10.32 39.86
C GLN A 306 1.60 9.85 38.85
N VAL A 307 0.60 10.70 38.55
CA VAL A 307 -0.39 10.42 37.50
C VAL A 307 0.29 10.33 36.12
N ALA A 308 1.26 11.20 35.84
CA ALA A 308 2.04 11.15 34.60
C ALA A 308 2.87 9.86 34.51
N TYR A 309 3.44 9.40 35.63
CA TYR A 309 4.12 8.11 35.70
C TYR A 309 3.17 6.93 35.41
N LEU A 310 1.96 6.94 35.95
CA LEU A 310 0.95 5.90 35.66
C LEU A 310 0.51 5.91 34.18
N GLU A 311 0.34 7.10 33.58
CA GLU A 311 0.05 7.22 32.15
C GLU A 311 1.21 6.71 31.28
N LYS A 312 2.47 6.92 31.70
CA LYS A 312 3.64 6.31 31.04
C LYS A 312 3.58 4.78 31.09
N LEU A 313 3.33 4.18 32.26
CA LEU A 313 3.20 2.73 32.39
C LEU A 313 2.06 2.17 31.53
N ARG A 314 0.94 2.88 31.45
CA ARG A 314 -0.19 2.54 30.59
C ARG A 314 0.22 2.56 29.11
N ALA A 315 0.91 3.60 28.67
CA ALA A 315 1.42 3.70 27.30
C ALA A 315 2.40 2.57 26.97
N ASP A 316 3.29 2.21 27.89
CA ASP A 316 4.25 1.11 27.71
C ASP A 316 3.55 -0.25 27.60
N LYS A 317 2.50 -0.49 28.38
CA LYS A 317 1.69 -1.72 28.28
C LYS A 317 0.99 -1.83 26.93
N PHE A 318 0.42 -0.74 26.42
CA PHE A 318 -0.18 -0.72 25.08
C PHE A 318 0.86 -0.90 23.98
N ARG A 319 2.05 -0.32 24.12
CA ARG A 319 3.17 -0.52 23.18
C ARG A 319 3.56 -1.99 23.10
N ALA A 320 3.73 -2.66 24.24
CA ALA A 320 4.05 -4.08 24.30
C ALA A 320 2.95 -4.96 23.67
N ALA A 321 1.68 -4.70 23.98
CA ALA A 321 0.55 -5.41 23.38
C ALA A 321 0.50 -5.23 21.85
N THR A 322 0.74 -4.01 21.37
CA THR A 322 0.78 -3.70 19.94
C THR A 322 1.89 -4.47 19.24
N ILE A 323 3.09 -4.53 19.82
CA ILE A 323 4.21 -5.30 19.26
C ILE A 323 3.85 -6.80 19.18
N MET A 324 3.15 -7.35 20.18
CA MET A 324 2.70 -8.76 20.15
C MET A 324 1.69 -9.04 19.04
N ILE A 325 0.76 -8.12 18.79
CA ILE A 325 -0.19 -8.24 17.68
C ILE A 325 0.55 -8.12 16.35
N GLN A 326 1.39 -7.09 16.21
CA GLN A 326 2.14 -6.82 14.98
C GLN A 326 3.06 -7.98 14.59
N LYS A 327 3.82 -8.56 15.53
CA LYS A 327 4.71 -9.70 15.22
C LYS A 327 3.91 -10.92 14.73
N THR A 328 2.73 -11.15 15.30
CA THR A 328 1.86 -12.29 14.94
C THR A 328 1.27 -12.08 13.55
N VAL A 329 0.76 -10.88 13.27
CA VAL A 329 0.21 -10.52 11.95
C VAL A 329 1.29 -10.55 10.88
N ARG A 330 2.48 -9.98 11.14
CA ARG A 330 3.62 -10.05 10.22
C ARG A 330 4.02 -11.49 9.93
N GLY A 331 4.10 -12.35 10.95
CA GLY A 331 4.39 -13.77 10.79
C GLY A 331 3.33 -14.50 9.96
N TRP A 332 2.05 -14.23 10.21
CA TRP A 332 0.94 -14.79 9.42
C TRP A 332 1.00 -14.37 7.95
N LEU A 333 1.22 -13.07 7.68
CA LEU A 333 1.36 -12.54 6.31
C LEU A 333 2.50 -13.23 5.56
N GLN A 334 3.66 -13.43 6.20
CA GLN A 334 4.79 -14.13 5.57
C GLN A 334 4.49 -15.60 5.32
N LYS A 335 3.81 -16.30 6.23
CA LYS A 335 3.38 -17.69 6.02
C LYS A 335 2.43 -17.81 4.82
N VAL A 336 1.48 -16.89 4.67
CA VAL A 336 0.57 -16.86 3.53
C VAL A 336 1.33 -16.62 2.23
N LYS A 337 2.23 -15.63 2.20
CA LYS A 337 3.07 -15.32 1.03
C LYS A 337 3.93 -16.52 0.61
N TYR A 338 4.61 -17.16 1.57
CA TYR A 338 5.45 -18.32 1.31
C TYR A 338 4.65 -19.49 0.75
N ARG A 339 3.47 -19.80 1.32
CA ARG A 339 2.60 -20.88 0.81
C ARG A 339 2.16 -20.64 -0.63
N ARG A 340 1.77 -19.41 -0.98
CA ARG A 340 1.42 -19.02 -2.35
C ARG A 340 2.59 -19.20 -3.31
N LEU A 341 3.78 -18.70 -2.93
CA LEU A 341 4.98 -18.83 -3.74
C LEU A 341 5.36 -20.30 -3.95
N LYS A 342 5.36 -21.11 -2.88
CA LYS A 342 5.65 -22.55 -2.96
C LYS A 342 4.69 -23.29 -3.90
N ALA A 343 3.39 -23.01 -3.82
CA ALA A 343 2.39 -23.62 -4.70
C ALA A 343 2.63 -23.25 -6.17
N ALA A 344 2.92 -21.98 -6.47
CA ALA A 344 3.25 -21.52 -7.82
C ALA A 344 4.53 -22.20 -8.35
N THR A 345 5.60 -22.23 -7.55
CA THR A 345 6.87 -22.88 -7.93
C THR A 345 6.68 -24.37 -8.21
N LEU A 346 5.96 -25.10 -7.35
CA LEU A 346 5.69 -26.53 -7.54
C LEU A 346 4.87 -26.78 -8.81
N THR A 347 3.90 -25.92 -9.10
CA THR A 347 3.09 -25.98 -10.32
C THR A 347 3.98 -25.81 -11.55
N LEU A 348 4.82 -24.77 -11.57
CA LEU A 348 5.76 -24.53 -12.67
C LEU A 348 6.73 -25.70 -12.86
N GLN A 349 7.32 -26.20 -11.77
CA GLN A 349 8.21 -27.36 -11.80
C GLN A 349 7.52 -28.60 -12.40
N ARG A 350 6.26 -28.87 -12.04
CA ARG A 350 5.47 -29.97 -12.61
C ARG A 350 5.28 -29.80 -14.12
N PHE A 351 4.92 -28.60 -14.60
CA PHE A 351 4.76 -28.35 -16.03
C PHE A 351 6.07 -28.46 -16.80
N CYS A 352 7.17 -27.91 -16.27
CA CYS A 352 8.50 -28.00 -16.87
C CYS A 352 8.96 -29.46 -16.99
N ARG A 353 8.85 -30.25 -15.92
CA ARG A 353 9.16 -31.70 -15.95
C ARG A 353 8.34 -32.42 -17.03
N GLY A 354 7.05 -32.13 -17.12
CA GLY A 354 6.18 -32.70 -18.16
C GLY A 354 6.57 -32.28 -19.59
N HIS A 355 6.97 -31.01 -19.79
CA HIS A 355 7.42 -30.52 -21.09
C HIS A 355 8.73 -31.18 -21.53
N LEU A 356 9.71 -31.29 -20.62
CA LEU A 356 10.99 -31.95 -20.90
C LEU A 356 10.79 -33.42 -21.32
N ALA A 357 9.91 -34.16 -20.60
CA ALA A 357 9.59 -35.53 -20.95
C ALA A 357 8.93 -35.66 -22.34
N ARG A 358 7.97 -34.77 -22.68
CA ARG A 358 7.34 -34.74 -24.01
C ARG A 358 8.34 -34.43 -25.12
N ARG A 359 9.22 -33.44 -24.89
CA ARG A 359 10.27 -33.06 -25.85
C ARG A 359 11.23 -34.22 -26.11
N LEU A 360 11.66 -34.94 -25.07
CA LEU A 360 12.50 -36.13 -25.22
C LEU A 360 11.78 -37.23 -26.01
N ALA A 361 10.51 -37.52 -25.67
CA ALA A 361 9.72 -38.52 -26.39
C ALA A 361 9.53 -38.15 -27.87
N GLU A 362 9.30 -36.89 -28.18
CA GLU A 362 9.20 -36.40 -29.56
C GLU A 362 10.52 -36.57 -30.32
N GLN A 363 11.65 -36.23 -29.71
CA GLN A 363 12.97 -36.44 -30.29
C GLN A 363 13.21 -37.93 -30.59
N LEU A 364 12.90 -38.82 -29.65
CA LEU A 364 13.00 -40.28 -29.85
C LEU A 364 12.07 -40.80 -30.96
N ARG A 365 10.85 -40.25 -31.08
CA ARG A 365 9.93 -40.60 -32.16
C ARG A 365 10.46 -40.14 -33.52
N ARG A 366 11.00 -38.93 -33.61
CA ARG A 366 11.59 -38.37 -34.84
C ARG A 366 12.81 -39.18 -35.28
N THR A 367 13.73 -39.51 -34.36
CA THR A 367 14.90 -40.34 -34.69
C THR A 367 14.49 -41.74 -35.12
N ARG A 368 13.53 -42.39 -34.43
CA ARG A 368 13.00 -43.69 -34.84
C ARG A 368 12.35 -43.64 -36.22
N ALA A 369 11.54 -42.63 -36.50
CA ALA A 369 10.92 -42.45 -37.82
C ALA A 369 11.99 -42.30 -38.91
N ALA A 370 13.00 -41.45 -38.70
CA ALA A 370 14.11 -41.27 -39.64
C ALA A 370 14.85 -42.59 -39.92
N ILE A 371 15.17 -43.37 -38.87
CA ILE A 371 15.83 -44.68 -39.02
C ILE A 371 14.96 -45.65 -39.82
N VAL A 372 13.64 -45.70 -39.55
CA VAL A 372 12.71 -46.56 -40.30
C VAL A 372 12.66 -46.15 -41.78
N PHE A 373 12.54 -44.86 -42.08
CA PHE A 373 12.55 -44.37 -43.47
C PHE A 373 13.85 -44.71 -44.18
N GLN A 374 15.00 -44.43 -43.55
CA GLN A 374 16.32 -44.75 -44.11
C GLN A 374 16.48 -46.26 -44.35
N LYS A 375 16.08 -47.09 -43.39
CA LYS A 375 16.11 -48.56 -43.50
C LYS A 375 15.27 -49.03 -44.70
N GLN A 376 14.02 -48.57 -44.80
CA GLN A 376 13.11 -48.99 -45.87
C GLN A 376 13.59 -48.53 -47.24
N TYR A 377 14.10 -47.30 -47.34
CA TYR A 377 14.68 -46.79 -48.57
C TYR A 377 15.90 -47.61 -49.03
N ARG A 378 16.85 -47.89 -48.11
CA ARG A 378 18.04 -48.71 -48.40
C ARG A 378 17.64 -50.10 -48.88
N MET A 379 16.70 -50.76 -48.19
CA MET A 379 16.17 -52.07 -48.59
C MET A 379 15.54 -52.03 -49.99
N ARG A 380 14.63 -51.07 -50.24
CA ARG A 380 13.93 -50.94 -51.52
C ARG A 380 14.91 -50.71 -52.67
N ARG A 381 15.90 -49.84 -52.49
CA ARG A 381 16.92 -49.54 -53.49
C ARG A 381 17.70 -50.80 -53.89
N THR A 382 18.20 -51.56 -52.91
CA THR A 382 18.93 -52.81 -53.17
C THR A 382 18.03 -53.87 -53.82
N ARG A 383 16.79 -54.03 -53.36
CA ARG A 383 15.83 -54.99 -53.93
C ARG A 383 15.51 -54.68 -55.39
N LEU A 384 15.29 -53.41 -55.73
CA LEU A 384 15.02 -52.99 -57.11
C LEU A 384 16.24 -53.23 -58.02
N ALA A 385 17.45 -52.93 -57.56
CA ALA A 385 18.67 -53.20 -58.31
C ALA A 385 18.84 -54.71 -58.60
N TYR A 386 18.67 -55.56 -57.57
CA TYR A 386 18.72 -57.02 -57.72
C TYR A 386 17.62 -57.54 -58.67
N GLN A 387 16.39 -57.05 -58.56
CA GLN A 387 15.29 -57.45 -59.43
C GLN A 387 15.54 -57.06 -60.90
N ARG A 388 16.12 -55.88 -61.17
CA ARG A 388 16.52 -55.48 -62.54
C ARG A 388 17.56 -56.44 -63.10
N ALA A 389 18.62 -56.73 -62.35
CA ALA A 389 19.66 -57.68 -62.76
C ALA A 389 19.09 -59.08 -63.00
N ARG A 390 18.23 -59.57 -62.09
CA ARG A 390 17.57 -60.88 -62.24
C ARG A 390 16.69 -60.94 -63.49
N ARG A 391 15.87 -59.90 -63.74
CA ARG A 391 15.02 -59.83 -64.96
C ARG A 391 15.87 -59.86 -66.22
N ALA A 392 16.94 -59.05 -66.28
CA ALA A 392 17.85 -59.04 -67.41
C ALA A 392 18.48 -60.42 -67.64
N ALA A 393 18.99 -61.06 -66.58
CA ALA A 393 19.57 -62.40 -66.65
C ALA A 393 18.57 -63.45 -67.16
N VAL A 394 17.33 -63.45 -66.65
CA VAL A 394 16.27 -64.37 -67.10
C VAL A 394 15.92 -64.15 -68.56
N ILE A 395 15.79 -62.90 -69.02
CA ILE A 395 15.50 -62.57 -70.42
C ILE A 395 16.64 -63.05 -71.33
N ILE A 396 17.89 -62.76 -70.97
CA ILE A 396 19.07 -63.21 -71.72
C ILE A 396 19.08 -64.74 -71.79
N GLN A 397 18.93 -65.43 -70.66
CA GLN A 397 18.92 -66.89 -70.61
C GLN A 397 17.78 -67.49 -71.46
N ALA A 398 16.57 -66.93 -71.38
CA ALA A 398 15.43 -67.38 -72.17
C ALA A 398 15.68 -67.20 -73.67
N PHE A 399 16.22 -66.04 -74.08
CA PHE A 399 16.55 -65.77 -75.47
C PHE A 399 17.68 -66.68 -75.99
N THR A 400 18.73 -66.88 -75.19
CA THR A 400 19.85 -67.77 -75.52
C THR A 400 19.38 -69.22 -75.65
N ARG A 401 18.59 -69.75 -74.71
CA ARG A 401 18.00 -71.10 -74.81
C ARG A 401 17.15 -71.23 -76.07
N GLY A 402 16.29 -70.25 -76.36
CA GLY A 402 15.47 -70.23 -77.57
C GLY A 402 16.29 -70.09 -78.87
N MET A 403 17.42 -69.39 -78.85
CA MET A 403 18.33 -69.28 -79.99
C MET A 403 19.05 -70.61 -80.26
N LEU A 404 19.55 -71.28 -79.20
CA LEU A 404 20.23 -72.57 -79.32
C LEU A 404 19.32 -73.63 -79.94
N VAL A 405 18.08 -73.76 -79.44
CA VAL A 405 17.11 -74.72 -80.00
C VAL A 405 16.79 -74.41 -81.46
N ARG A 406 16.60 -73.13 -81.82
CA ARG A 406 16.38 -72.73 -83.23
C ARG A 406 17.57 -73.03 -84.12
N ARG A 407 18.81 -72.89 -83.62
CA ARG A 407 20.03 -73.25 -84.37
C ARG A 407 20.11 -74.75 -84.61
N SER A 408 19.89 -75.57 -83.59
CA SER A 408 19.84 -77.03 -83.73
C SER A 408 18.73 -77.46 -84.69
N TYR A 409 17.54 -76.87 -84.60
CA TYR A 409 16.44 -77.16 -85.52
C TYR A 409 16.79 -76.79 -86.97
N ARG A 410 17.45 -75.65 -87.22
CA ARG A 410 17.91 -75.28 -88.56
C ARG A 410 18.88 -76.32 -89.15
N GLN A 411 19.78 -76.86 -88.34
CA GLN A 411 20.70 -77.91 -88.79
C GLN A 411 19.93 -79.17 -89.22
N VAL A 412 19.01 -79.65 -88.37
CA VAL A 412 18.12 -80.78 -88.71
C VAL A 412 17.29 -80.51 -89.96
N LEU A 413 16.77 -79.28 -90.11
CA LEU A 413 16.02 -78.88 -91.30
C LEU A 413 16.89 -78.92 -92.56
N MET A 414 18.13 -78.44 -92.50
CA MET A 414 19.07 -78.49 -93.63
C MET A 414 19.38 -79.93 -94.05
N GLU A 415 19.63 -80.83 -93.09
CA GLU A 415 19.83 -82.26 -93.35
C GLU A 415 18.59 -82.90 -93.98
N HIS A 416 17.39 -82.57 -93.47
CA HIS A 416 16.14 -83.06 -94.04
C HIS A 416 15.93 -82.54 -95.47
N LYS A 417 16.18 -81.25 -95.74
CA LYS A 417 16.07 -80.68 -97.10
C LYS A 417 17.09 -81.28 -98.07
N ALA A 418 18.32 -81.54 -97.62
CA ALA A 418 19.32 -82.26 -98.41
C ALA A 418 18.83 -83.69 -98.75
N THR A 419 18.22 -84.38 -97.79
CA THR A 419 17.64 -85.72 -98.00
C THR A 419 16.50 -85.68 -99.03
N VAL A 420 15.62 -84.68 -98.98
CA VAL A 420 14.52 -84.49 -99.96
C VAL A 420 15.06 -84.24 -101.38
N LEU A 421 16.12 -83.44 -101.51
CA LEU A 421 16.81 -83.20 -102.78
C LEU A 421 17.45 -84.49 -103.31
N GLN A 422 18.19 -85.21 -102.48
CA GLN A 422 18.81 -86.49 -102.83
C GLN A 422 17.75 -87.52 -103.28
N LYS A 423 16.60 -87.60 -102.59
CA LYS A 423 15.45 -88.43 -103.00
C LYS A 423 14.97 -88.08 -104.42
N HIS A 424 14.78 -86.79 -104.72
CA HIS A 424 14.33 -86.34 -106.04
C HIS A 424 15.35 -86.64 -107.15
N VAL A 425 16.65 -86.43 -106.88
CA VAL A 425 17.74 -86.73 -107.82
C VAL A 425 17.82 -88.23 -108.11
N ARG A 426 17.75 -89.08 -107.08
CA ARG A 426 17.69 -90.55 -107.25
C ARG A 426 16.50 -90.98 -108.11
N GLY A 427 15.32 -90.39 -107.87
CA GLY A 427 14.13 -90.62 -108.71
C GLY A 427 14.30 -90.15 -110.15
N TRP A 428 14.96 -89.01 -110.39
CA TRP A 428 15.26 -88.53 -111.74
C TRP A 428 16.25 -89.45 -112.47
N MET A 429 17.30 -89.93 -111.80
CA MET A 429 18.26 -90.89 -112.38
C MET A 429 17.57 -92.19 -112.82
N ALA A 430 16.69 -92.74 -111.98
CA ALA A 430 15.90 -93.94 -112.33
C ALA A 430 15.01 -93.71 -113.57
N ARG A 431 14.29 -92.58 -113.62
CA ARG A 431 13.47 -92.20 -114.79
C ARG A 431 14.30 -92.00 -116.06
N ARG A 432 15.51 -91.44 -115.94
CA ARG A 432 16.44 -91.25 -117.06
C ARG A 432 16.98 -92.60 -117.57
N ARG A 433 17.31 -93.54 -116.68
CA ARG A 433 17.70 -94.91 -117.05
C ARG A 433 16.58 -95.64 -117.80
N LEU A 434 15.34 -95.58 -117.30
CA LEU A 434 14.18 -96.18 -117.96
C LEU A 434 13.93 -95.56 -119.34
N ARG A 435 14.02 -94.23 -119.48
CA ARG A 435 13.90 -93.56 -120.78
C ARG A 435 14.98 -94.00 -121.78
N ARG A 436 16.23 -94.16 -121.33
CA ARG A 436 17.31 -94.70 -122.17
C ARG A 436 17.03 -96.14 -122.62
N LEU A 437 16.65 -97.02 -121.70
CA LEU A 437 16.32 -98.42 -122.01
C LEU A 437 15.12 -98.52 -122.95
N ARG A 438 14.07 -97.73 -122.72
CA ARG A 438 12.90 -97.65 -123.60
C ARG A 438 13.27 -97.14 -124.99
N GLY A 439 14.12 -96.11 -125.08
CA GLY A 439 14.66 -95.63 -126.36
C GLY A 439 15.43 -96.71 -127.12
N ALA A 440 16.31 -97.45 -126.44
CA ALA A 440 17.06 -98.56 -127.02
C ALA A 440 16.13 -99.69 -127.50
N ALA A 441 15.12 -100.05 -126.70
CA ALA A 441 14.12 -101.06 -127.07
C ALA A 441 13.33 -100.66 -128.32
N ILE A 442 12.92 -99.38 -128.43
CA ILE A 442 12.22 -98.87 -129.63
C ILE A 442 13.11 -98.98 -130.87
N VAL A 443 14.39 -98.61 -130.78
CA VAL A 443 15.34 -98.74 -131.92
C VAL A 443 15.48 -100.19 -132.36
N ILE A 444 15.64 -101.12 -131.42
CA ILE A 444 15.72 -102.57 -131.70
C ILE A 444 14.43 -103.07 -132.36
N GLN A 445 13.27 -102.68 -131.82
CA GLN A 445 11.95 -103.05 -132.36
C GLN A 445 11.74 -102.50 -133.78
N CYS A 446 12.14 -101.26 -134.05
CA CYS A 446 12.06 -100.66 -135.38
C CYS A 446 12.98 -101.38 -136.39
N ALA A 447 14.20 -101.72 -136.00
CA ALA A 447 15.12 -102.49 -136.84
C ALA A 447 14.57 -103.89 -137.17
N PHE A 448 13.96 -104.56 -136.19
CA PHE A 448 13.32 -105.86 -136.39
C PHE A 448 12.10 -105.78 -137.33
N ARG A 449 11.25 -104.76 -137.18
CA ARG A 449 10.11 -104.51 -138.07
C ARG A 449 10.56 -104.24 -139.52
N MET A 450 11.61 -103.45 -139.70
CA MET A 450 12.21 -103.20 -141.01
C MET A 450 12.75 -104.48 -141.67
N LEU A 451 13.35 -105.38 -140.87
CA LEU A 451 13.86 -106.66 -141.35
C LEU A 451 12.72 -107.57 -141.84
N LYS A 452 11.60 -107.59 -141.11
CA LYS A 452 10.37 -108.32 -141.49
C LYS A 452 9.75 -107.75 -142.78
N ALA A 453 9.65 -106.44 -142.91
CA ALA A 453 9.13 -105.77 -144.13
C ALA A 453 10.03 -106.02 -145.36
N LYS A 454 11.36 -106.11 -145.17
CA LYS A 454 12.28 -106.50 -146.26
C LYS A 454 12.06 -107.95 -146.72
N GLN A 455 11.68 -108.87 -145.83
CA GLN A 455 11.32 -110.24 -146.19
C GLN A 455 10.03 -110.28 -147.01
N GLU A 456 9.00 -109.52 -146.61
CA GLU A 456 7.72 -109.41 -147.36
C GLU A 456 7.92 -108.80 -148.77
N LEU A 457 8.72 -107.75 -148.91
CA LEU A 457 9.03 -107.13 -150.21
C LEU A 457 9.72 -108.11 -151.16
N LYS A 458 10.55 -109.02 -150.63
CA LYS A 458 11.24 -110.04 -151.42
C LYS A 458 10.27 -111.08 -151.96
N ALA A 459 9.23 -111.44 -151.20
CA ALA A 459 8.16 -112.32 -151.64
C ALA A 459 7.31 -111.67 -152.75
N LEU A 460 6.89 -110.42 -152.55
CA LEU A 460 6.04 -109.69 -153.51
C LEU A 460 6.74 -109.38 -154.85
N LYS A 461 8.07 -109.21 -154.86
CA LYS A 461 8.85 -109.03 -156.10
C LYS A 461 8.92 -110.28 -156.99
N ILE A 462 8.73 -111.47 -156.43
CA ILE A 462 8.67 -112.73 -157.19
C ILE A 462 7.31 -112.83 -157.91
N GLU A 463 6.25 -112.33 -157.29
CA GLU A 463 4.88 -112.34 -157.82
C GLU A 463 4.68 -111.33 -158.97
N ALA A 464 5.35 -110.18 -158.92
CA ALA A 464 5.17 -109.05 -159.86
C ALA A 464 5.79 -109.21 -161.27
N ARG A 465 6.33 -110.38 -161.65
CA ARG A 465 6.92 -110.62 -162.99
C ARG A 465 5.97 -111.31 -163.99
N SER A 466 4.71 -111.57 -163.66
CA SER A 466 3.73 -112.17 -164.58
C SER A 466 2.96 -111.11 -165.41
N ALA A 467 2.79 -111.36 -166.71
CA ALA A 467 2.47 -110.37 -167.75
C ALA A 467 0.98 -109.95 -167.90
N GLU A 468 0.12 -110.16 -166.90
CA GLU A 468 -1.35 -110.01 -167.08
C GLU A 468 -1.91 -108.61 -166.71
N HIS A 469 -1.16 -107.80 -165.94
CA HIS A 469 -1.70 -106.59 -165.31
C HIS A 469 -1.85 -105.37 -166.25
N LEU A 470 -1.09 -105.30 -167.34
CA LEU A 470 -1.00 -104.12 -168.22
C LEU A 470 -2.26 -103.84 -169.05
N LYS A 471 -3.15 -104.82 -169.25
CA LYS A 471 -4.35 -104.66 -170.10
C LYS A 471 -5.52 -103.94 -169.41
N ARG A 472 -5.58 -103.90 -168.07
CA ARG A 472 -6.77 -103.39 -167.34
C ARG A 472 -6.83 -101.87 -167.17
N LEU A 473 -5.72 -101.14 -167.33
CA LEU A 473 -5.66 -99.73 -166.94
C LEU A 473 -6.23 -98.76 -168.00
N ASN A 474 -6.16 -99.09 -169.29
CA ASN A 474 -6.53 -98.15 -170.37
C ASN A 474 -8.05 -97.93 -170.54
N VAL A 475 -8.90 -98.88 -170.14
CA VAL A 475 -10.36 -98.82 -170.36
C VAL A 475 -11.08 -97.84 -169.41
N GLY A 476 -10.46 -97.48 -168.27
CA GLY A 476 -11.10 -96.64 -167.24
C GLY A 476 -11.02 -95.13 -167.47
N MET A 477 -10.08 -94.64 -168.30
CA MET A 477 -9.79 -93.21 -168.43
C MET A 477 -10.63 -92.48 -169.49
N GLU A 478 -11.09 -93.16 -170.54
CA GLU A 478 -11.85 -92.53 -171.64
C GLU A 478 -13.28 -92.10 -171.24
N ASN A 479 -13.94 -92.86 -170.36
CA ASN A 479 -15.34 -92.61 -169.97
C ASN A 479 -15.56 -91.31 -169.16
N LYS A 480 -14.50 -90.72 -168.59
CA LYS A 480 -14.61 -89.56 -167.70
C LYS A 480 -14.50 -88.20 -168.42
N VAL A 481 -13.88 -88.18 -169.60
CA VAL A 481 -13.50 -86.92 -170.29
C VAL A 481 -14.65 -86.34 -171.11
N VAL A 482 -15.45 -87.16 -171.80
CA VAL A 482 -16.45 -86.66 -172.75
C VAL A 482 -17.81 -86.34 -172.12
N GLN A 483 -18.12 -86.92 -170.94
CA GLN A 483 -19.31 -86.54 -170.17
C GLN A 483 -19.29 -85.07 -169.71
N LEU A 484 -18.09 -84.47 -169.60
CA LEU A 484 -17.90 -83.06 -169.26
C LEU A 484 -18.21 -82.12 -170.43
N GLN A 485 -18.08 -82.59 -171.69
CA GLN A 485 -18.32 -81.77 -172.88
C GLN A 485 -19.82 -81.43 -173.04
N ARG A 486 -20.72 -82.38 -172.71
CA ARG A 486 -22.18 -82.18 -172.80
C ARG A 486 -22.73 -81.13 -171.84
N LYS A 487 -22.02 -80.83 -170.75
CA LYS A 487 -22.53 -79.93 -169.69
C LYS A 487 -22.23 -78.45 -169.97
N ILE A 488 -21.24 -78.18 -170.82
CA ILE A 488 -20.78 -76.80 -171.10
C ILE A 488 -21.67 -76.13 -172.15
N ASP A 489 -22.16 -76.86 -173.15
CA ASP A 489 -22.89 -76.22 -174.25
C ASP A 489 -24.38 -75.93 -173.94
N ASP A 490 -25.00 -76.68 -173.03
CA ASP A 490 -26.34 -76.34 -172.51
C ASP A 490 -26.34 -74.99 -171.78
N GLN A 491 -25.22 -74.59 -171.15
CA GLN A 491 -25.08 -73.28 -170.50
C GLN A 491 -24.99 -72.11 -171.50
N ASN A 492 -24.56 -72.36 -172.75
CA ASN A 492 -24.51 -71.33 -173.78
C ASN A 492 -25.88 -71.07 -174.43
N LYS A 493 -26.80 -72.05 -174.39
CA LYS A 493 -28.20 -71.89 -174.84
C LYS A 493 -29.01 -70.94 -173.96
N GLU A 494 -28.71 -70.85 -172.67
CA GLU A 494 -29.40 -69.92 -171.75
C GLU A 494 -28.88 -68.46 -171.85
N PHE A 495 -27.64 -68.25 -172.32
CA PHE A 495 -27.04 -66.91 -172.35
C PHE A 495 -27.55 -66.02 -173.49
N ARG A 496 -28.13 -66.57 -174.57
CA ARG A 496 -28.67 -65.76 -175.67
C ARG A 496 -30.16 -65.45 -175.55
N THR A 497 -30.94 -66.27 -174.86
CA THR A 497 -32.31 -65.90 -174.45
C THR A 497 -32.35 -64.70 -173.51
N LEU A 498 -31.23 -64.34 -172.86
CA LEU A 498 -31.10 -63.09 -172.10
C LEU A 498 -30.73 -61.85 -172.94
N SER A 499 -30.30 -62.01 -174.20
CA SER A 499 -29.96 -60.86 -175.06
C SER A 499 -31.17 -60.29 -175.80
N GLU A 500 -32.37 -60.87 -175.64
CA GLU A 500 -33.65 -60.32 -176.11
C GLU A 500 -34.28 -59.29 -175.14
N GLN A 501 -33.65 -58.96 -173.99
CA GLN A 501 -34.26 -58.08 -172.96
C GLN A 501 -33.54 -56.75 -172.67
N LEU A 502 -32.64 -56.28 -173.56
CA LEU A 502 -32.06 -54.93 -173.52
C LEU A 502 -32.29 -54.18 -174.86
N SER A 503 -33.16 -53.14 -174.80
CA SER A 503 -33.34 -51.96 -175.70
C SER A 503 -33.76 -52.20 -177.16
N VAL A 504 -34.84 -51.64 -177.75
CA VAL A 504 -35.52 -50.32 -177.63
C VAL A 504 -34.58 -49.13 -177.52
#